data_AF-A0A553ZUS4-F1
#
_entry.id   AF-A0A553ZUS4-F1
#
_cell.length_a   1.000
_cell.length_b   1.000
_cell.length_c   1.000
_cell.angle_alpha   90.00
_cell.angle_beta   90.00
_cell.angle_gamma   90.00
#
_symmetry.space_group_name_H-M   'P 1'
#
loop_
_entity.id
_entity.type
_entity.pdbx_description
1 polymer ?
#
loop_
_entity_poly.entity_id
_entity_poly.type
_entity_poly.pdbx_seq_one_letter_code
_entity_poly.pdbx_strand_id
1 'polypeptide(L)'
;MKLLVCILDNFYKDQVEKELREKGYRMTELASSGGFLRKGSTTFLFGADEDDLPALRESLKEACLNVEKVKQRKDQKTHRYTSFLIKSGDLSHVLANGMLPN
;
A
#
# COMPACT_ATOMS: atom_id res chain seq x y z
N MET A 1 10.67 0.53 -13.27
CA MET A 1 9.50 0.04 -12.51
C MET A 1 9.81 -1.16 -11.62
N LYS A 2 9.22 -1.19 -10.43
CA LYS A 2 9.11 -2.30 -9.47
C LYS A 2 7.67 -2.38 -8.96
N LEU A 3 7.29 -3.53 -8.42
CA LEU A 3 6.01 -3.68 -7.72
C LEU A 3 6.26 -3.80 -6.21
N LEU A 4 5.76 -2.83 -5.44
CA LEU A 4 5.73 -2.93 -3.98
C LEU A 4 4.38 -3.48 -3.55
N VAL A 5 4.39 -4.69 -2.99
CA VAL A 5 3.22 -5.31 -2.35
C VAL A 5 3.26 -4.93 -0.87
N CYS A 6 2.28 -4.18 -0.39
CA CYS A 6 2.22 -3.68 0.99
C CYS A 6 0.98 -4.22 1.70
N ILE A 7 1.18 -5.07 2.71
CA ILE A 7 0.11 -5.66 3.52
C ILE A 7 0.00 -4.87 4.82
N LEU A 8 -1.12 -4.18 5.03
CA LEU A 8 -1.37 -3.30 6.17
C LEU A 8 -2.45 -3.87 7.09
N ASP A 9 -2.35 -3.53 8.37
CA ASP A 9 -3.49 -3.65 9.29
C ASP A 9 -4.59 -2.66 8.84
N ASN A 10 -5.84 -3.13 8.80
CA ASN A 10 -7.00 -2.29 8.45
C ASN A 10 -7.11 -1.02 9.30
N PHE A 11 -6.54 -1.01 10.50
CA PHE A 11 -6.44 0.19 11.34
C PHE A 11 -5.79 1.39 10.62
N TYR A 12 -4.85 1.14 9.69
CA TYR A 12 -4.12 2.18 8.95
C TYR A 12 -4.71 2.50 7.57
N LYS A 13 -5.56 1.62 7.03
CA LYS A 13 -6.00 1.64 5.63
C LYS A 13 -6.39 3.04 5.17
N ASP A 14 -7.44 3.61 5.78
CA ASP A 14 -8.10 4.79 5.23
C ASP A 14 -7.18 6.02 5.17
N GLN A 15 -6.31 6.18 6.18
CA GLN A 15 -5.38 7.31 6.22
C GLN A 15 -4.24 7.13 5.23
N VAL A 16 -3.71 5.90 5.12
CA VAL A 16 -2.67 5.54 4.16
C VAL A 16 -3.19 5.77 2.74
N GLU A 17 -4.39 5.27 2.42
CA GLU A 17 -5.02 5.45 1.12
C GLU A 17 -5.19 6.94 0.77
N LYS A 18 -5.72 7.73 1.71
CA LYS A 18 -5.92 9.16 1.53
C LYS A 18 -4.62 9.91 1.26
N GLU A 19 -3.63 9.80 2.16
CA GLU A 19 -2.40 10.58 2.07
C GLU A 19 -1.57 10.22 0.83
N LEU A 20 -1.50 8.93 0.47
CA LEU A 20 -0.74 8.52 -0.71
C LEU A 20 -1.44 8.92 -2.01
N ARG A 21 -2.78 8.88 -2.04
CA ARG A 21 -3.54 9.38 -3.19
C ARG A 21 -3.36 10.89 -3.36
N GLU A 22 -3.38 11.66 -2.27
CA GLU A 22 -3.12 13.12 -2.28
C GLU A 22 -1.68 13.45 -2.75
N LYS A 23 -0.70 12.60 -2.42
CA LYS A 23 0.68 12.69 -2.92
C LYS A 23 0.85 12.21 -4.38
N GLY A 24 -0.22 11.76 -5.04
CA GLY A 24 -0.22 11.35 -6.45
C GLY A 24 0.21 9.91 -6.71
N TYR A 25 0.42 9.09 -5.66
CA TYR A 25 0.75 7.67 -5.86
C TYR A 25 -0.43 6.91 -6.43
N ARG A 26 -0.15 6.05 -7.43
CA ARG A 26 -1.12 5.09 -7.96
C ARG A 26 -1.00 3.78 -7.19
N MET A 27 -2.14 3.26 -6.73
CA MET A 27 -2.21 2.00 -6.02
C MET A 27 -3.49 1.23 -6.36
N THR A 28 -3.42 -0.09 -6.27
CA THR A 28 -4.59 -0.96 -6.31
C THR A 28 -4.80 -1.57 -4.93
N GLU A 29 -6.02 -1.48 -4.40
CA GLU A 29 -6.40 -2.12 -3.15
C GLU A 29 -6.92 -3.55 -3.36
N LEU A 30 -6.52 -4.46 -2.49
CA LEU A 30 -7.05 -5.81 -2.37
C LEU A 30 -7.47 -6.05 -0.91
N ALA A 31 -8.72 -6.45 -0.70
CA ALA A 31 -9.12 -7.03 0.57
C ALA A 31 -8.37 -8.36 0.78
N SER A 32 -7.69 -8.52 1.92
CA SER A 32 -6.89 -9.70 2.22
C SER A 32 -7.15 -10.19 3.64
N SER A 33 -6.61 -11.37 3.99
CA SER A 33 -6.68 -11.90 5.35
C SER A 33 -5.40 -12.64 5.71
N GLY A 34 -4.98 -12.52 6.97
CA GLY A 34 -3.80 -13.22 7.49
C GLY A 34 -4.13 -14.65 7.87
N GLY A 35 -3.40 -15.64 7.33
CA GLY A 35 -3.68 -17.06 7.58
C GLY A 35 -3.48 -17.52 9.03
N PHE A 36 -2.63 -16.83 9.80
CA PHE A 36 -2.36 -17.18 11.20
C PHE A 36 -3.43 -16.63 12.16
N LEU A 37 -3.64 -15.30 12.14
CA LEU A 37 -4.59 -14.64 13.05
C LEU A 37 -6.04 -14.66 12.53
N ARG A 38 -6.28 -15.12 11.29
CA ARG A 38 -7.57 -15.07 10.58
C ARG A 38 -8.24 -13.69 10.62
N LYS A 39 -7.44 -12.64 10.78
CA LYS A 39 -7.86 -11.23 10.84
C LYS A 39 -7.80 -10.64 9.43
N GLY A 40 -8.79 -9.84 9.07
CA GLY A 40 -8.78 -9.05 7.84
C GLY A 40 -7.62 -8.06 7.82
N SER A 41 -7.05 -7.88 6.62
CA SER A 41 -6.00 -6.93 6.30
C SER A 41 -6.31 -6.26 4.94
N THR A 42 -5.55 -5.24 4.61
CA THR A 42 -5.60 -4.59 3.30
C THR A 42 -4.25 -4.73 2.63
N THR A 43 -4.24 -5.17 1.37
CA THR A 43 -3.02 -5.19 0.56
C THR A 43 -3.08 -4.11 -0.50
N PHE A 44 -2.13 -3.17 -0.50
CA PHE A 44 -1.92 -2.23 -1.60
C PHE A 44 -0.81 -2.71 -2.53
N LEU A 45 -1.04 -2.56 -3.83
CA LEU A 45 -0.07 -2.78 -4.88
C LEU A 45 0.37 -1.43 -5.45
N PHE A 46 1.65 -1.09 -5.29
CA PHE A 46 2.21 0.13 -5.87
C PHE A 46 3.17 -0.21 -7.01
N GLY A 47 2.90 0.34 -8.20
CA GLY A 47 3.88 0.43 -9.26
C GLY A 47 4.70 1.71 -9.06
N ALA A 48 6.02 1.59 -8.88
CA ALA A 48 6.90 2.72 -8.67
C ALA A 48 8.23 2.51 -9.39
N ASP A 49 8.91 3.57 -9.79
CA ASP A 49 10.30 3.48 -10.24
C ASP A 49 11.24 3.26 -9.05
N GLU A 50 12.42 2.70 -9.35
CA GLU A 50 13.36 2.29 -8.30
C GLU A 50 13.82 3.49 -7.45
N ASP A 51 13.98 4.63 -8.10
CA ASP A 51 14.39 5.90 -7.48
C ASP A 51 13.28 6.52 -6.60
N ASP A 52 12.01 6.20 -6.85
CA ASP A 52 10.87 6.71 -6.07
C ASP A 52 10.57 5.87 -4.82
N LEU A 53 11.11 4.64 -4.74
CA LEU A 53 10.84 3.72 -3.64
C LEU A 53 11.17 4.27 -2.24
N PRO A 54 12.28 5.01 -2.03
CA PRO A 54 12.57 5.61 -0.72
C PRO A 54 11.47 6.60 -0.30
N ALA A 55 11.04 7.48 -1.21
CA ALA A 55 10.00 8.46 -0.94
C ALA A 55 8.63 7.83 -0.68
N LEU A 56 8.29 6.77 -1.42
CA LEU A 56 7.06 6.00 -1.20
C LEU A 56 7.07 5.33 0.18
N ARG A 57 8.18 4.72 0.58
CA ARG A 57 8.33 4.08 1.89
C ARG A 57 8.23 5.07 3.04
N GLU A 58 8.83 6.25 2.91
CA GLU A 58 8.72 7.28 3.94
C GLU A 58 7.27 7.79 4.02
N SER A 59 6.60 8.01 2.89
CA SER A 59 5.19 8.41 2.87
C SER A 59 4.27 7.38 3.52
N LEU A 60 4.48 6.08 3.28
CA LEU A 60 3.76 4.99 3.96
C LEU A 60 3.94 5.04 5.47
N LYS A 61 5.17 5.27 5.92
CA LYS A 61 5.53 5.35 7.34
C LYS A 61 4.91 6.57 8.01
N GLU A 62 5.00 7.74 7.37
CA GLU A 62 4.39 8.99 7.83
C GLU A 62 2.87 8.85 8.01
N ALA A 63 2.19 8.28 7.01
CA ALA A 63 0.74 8.09 7.08
C ALA A 63 0.34 7.19 8.26
N CYS A 64 1.08 6.11 8.51
CA CYS A 64 0.83 5.27 9.69
C CYS A 64 1.05 6.05 11.00
N LEU A 65 2.12 6.84 11.10
CA LEU A 65 2.41 7.65 12.29
C LEU A 65 1.33 8.72 12.52
N ASN A 66 0.75 9.28 11.47
CA ASN A 66 -0.34 10.24 11.59
C ASN A 66 -1.61 9.61 12.16
N VAL A 67 -1.90 8.34 11.84
CA VAL A 67 -2.98 7.59 12.51
C VAL A 67 -2.68 7.46 14.01
N GLU A 68 -1.46 7.07 14.38
CA GLU A 68 -1.07 6.84 15.77
C GLU A 68 -1.11 8.11 16.64
N LYS A 69 -0.97 9.30 16.05
CA LYS A 69 -1.14 10.59 16.76
C LYS A 69 -2.59 10.83 17.22
N VAL A 70 -3.56 10.31 16.47
CA VAL A 70 -5.00 10.56 16.69
C VAL A 70 -5.69 9.36 17.34
N LYS A 71 -5.25 8.15 17.00
CA LYS A 71 -5.85 6.89 17.45
C LYS A 71 -4.79 6.03 18.14
N GLN A 72 -5.10 5.56 19.35
CA GLN A 72 -4.22 4.63 20.04
C GLN A 72 -4.29 3.23 19.43
N ARG A 73 -3.12 2.63 19.28
CA ARG A 73 -2.97 1.28 18.73
C ARG A 73 -3.37 0.24 19.77
N LYS A 74 -4.24 -0.71 19.40
CA LYS A 74 -4.73 -1.75 20.32
C LYS A 74 -3.66 -2.77 20.72
N ASP A 75 -2.66 -3.01 19.87
CA ASP A 75 -1.56 -3.93 20.12
C ASP A 75 -0.26 -3.38 19.50
N GLN A 76 0.76 -3.16 20.33
CA GLN A 76 2.06 -2.65 19.90
C GLN A 76 2.99 -3.76 19.36
N LYS A 77 2.65 -5.04 19.54
CA LYS A 77 3.48 -6.17 19.09
C LYS A 77 3.41 -6.42 17.59
N THR A 78 2.39 -5.89 16.91
CA THR A 78 2.22 -6.08 15.47
C THR A 78 3.01 -5.04 14.68
N HIS A 79 3.58 -5.42 13.53
CA HIS A 79 4.13 -4.43 12.58
C HIS A 79 3.00 -3.62 11.95
N ARG A 80 3.25 -2.35 11.57
CA ARG A 80 2.24 -1.49 10.91
C ARG A 80 1.84 -2.06 9.55
N TYR A 81 2.84 -2.54 8.82
CA TYR A 81 2.71 -3.22 7.55
C TYR A 81 3.89 -4.18 7.32
N THR A 82 3.70 -5.12 6.41
CA THR A 82 4.74 -5.95 5.81
C THR A 82 4.79 -5.62 4.32
N SER A 83 5.98 -5.43 3.74
CA SER A 83 6.10 -5.13 2.31
C SER A 83 7.08 -6.03 1.60
N PHE A 84 6.74 -6.45 0.38
CA PHE A 84 7.61 -7.18 -0.53
C PHE A 84 7.90 -6.31 -1.75
N LEU A 85 9.18 -6.20 -2.12
CA LEU A 85 9.58 -5.57 -3.36
C LEU A 85 9.80 -6.66 -4.40
N ILE A 86 8.97 -6.66 -5.44
CA ILE A 86 9.07 -7.60 -6.54
C ILE A 86 9.78 -6.87 -7.69
N LYS A 87 10.89 -7.43 -8.14
CA LYS A 87 11.52 -7.01 -9.40
C LYS A 87 10.55 -7.39 -10.52
N SER A 88 9.90 -6.40 -11.09
CA SER A 88 9.29 -6.58 -12.40
C SER A 88 10.40 -6.63 -13.45
N GLY A 89 10.32 -7.59 -14.37
CA GLY A 89 10.99 -7.49 -15.67
C GLY A 89 10.31 -6.41 -16.51
N ASP A 90 9.97 -6.72 -17.75
CA ASP A 90 9.26 -5.81 -18.66
C ASP A 90 7.79 -5.64 -18.25
N LEU A 91 7.53 -4.90 -17.16
CA LEU A 91 6.19 -4.37 -16.89
C LEU A 91 5.86 -3.35 -17.97
N SER A 92 5.15 -3.82 -18.99
CA SER A 92 4.50 -2.97 -19.98
C SER A 92 3.12 -2.61 -19.46
N HIS A 93 2.69 -1.35 -19.60
CA HIS A 93 1.26 -1.05 -19.53
C HIS A 93 0.58 -1.74 -20.72
N VAL A 94 0.11 -2.98 -20.53
CA VAL A 94 -0.85 -3.57 -21.44
C VAL A 94 -2.18 -2.91 -21.13
N LEU A 95 -2.37 -1.72 -21.69
CA LEU A 95 -3.70 -1.17 -21.83
C LEU A 95 -4.42 -2.17 -22.74
N ALA A 96 -5.30 -2.98 -22.15
CA ALA A 96 -6.29 -3.67 -22.96
C ALA A 96 -7.02 -2.57 -23.72
N ASN A 97 -6.73 -2.42 -25.01
CA ASN A 97 -7.49 -1.56 -25.91
C ASN A 97 -8.91 -2.13 -25.92
N GLY A 98 -9.71 -1.65 -25.00
CA GLY A 98 -11.05 -2.11 -24.69
C GLY A 98 -11.72 -0.99 -23.93
N MET A 99 -12.31 -0.08 -24.70
CA MET A 99 -13.27 0.95 -24.31
C MET A 99 -13.89 0.77 -22.93
N LEU A 100 -13.89 1.83 -22.13
CA LEU A 100 -15.15 2.29 -21.55
C LEU A 100 -15.38 3.73 -22.05
N PRO A 101 -16.51 3.99 -22.75
CA PRO A 101 -16.87 5.33 -23.16
C PRO A 101 -17.35 6.16 -21.96
N ASN A 102 -16.85 7.40 -21.92
CA ASN A 102 -17.23 8.58 -21.12
C ASN A 102 -17.43 8.41 -19.61
#